data_AF-A0A429X938-F1
#
_entry.id   AF-A0A429X938-F1
#
_cell.length_a   1.000
_cell.length_b   1.000
_cell.length_c   1.000
_cell.angle_alpha   90.00
_cell.angle_beta   90.00
_cell.angle_gamma   90.00
#
_symmetry.space_group_name_H-M   'P 1'
#
loop_
_entity.id
_entity.type
_entity.pdbx_description
1 polymer ?
#
loop_
_entity_poly.entity_id
_entity_poly.type
_entity_poly.pdbx_seq_one_letter_code
_entity_poly.pdbx_strand_id
1 'polypeptide(L)' 'MKRTKHPQEFKVQVCKEAIETGNAALVAHRYELSSNMVNRWVKEYKKGKYDDIISTVGTSPIETKKLSQENDQLKKLLG' A
#
# COMPACT_ATOMS: atom_id res chain seq x y z
N MET A 1 -10.17 22.28 15.42
CA MET A 1 -9.56 21.46 14.34
C MET A 1 -10.66 20.80 13.53
N LYS A 2 -10.70 21.02 12.20
CA LYS A 2 -11.65 20.33 11.31
C LYS A 2 -11.11 18.91 11.05
N ARG A 3 -11.88 17.88 11.39
CA ARG A 3 -11.50 16.50 11.11
C ARG A 3 -11.51 16.29 9.60
N THR A 4 -10.33 16.22 8.99
CA THR A 4 -10.21 15.83 7.58
C THR A 4 -10.62 14.37 7.45
N LYS A 5 -11.72 14.12 6.74
CA LYS A 5 -12.14 12.76 6.41
C LYS A 5 -11.49 12.40 5.08
N HIS A 6 -10.49 11.52 5.12
CA HIS A 6 -9.96 10.92 3.90
C HIS A 6 -10.96 9.90 3.33
N PRO A 7 -11.13 9.86 2.00
CA PRO A 7 -11.97 8.86 1.35
C PRO A 7 -11.39 7.46 1.58
N GLN A 8 -12.23 6.44 1.54
CA GLN A 8 -11.80 5.08 1.89
C GLN A 8 -10.86 4.49 0.82
N GLU A 9 -11.04 4.81 -0.45
CA GLU A 9 -10.15 4.40 -1.55
C GLU A 9 -8.71 4.89 -1.33
N PHE A 10 -8.55 6.16 -0.95
CA PHE A 10 -7.24 6.73 -0.63
C PHE A 10 -6.58 5.99 0.55
N LYS A 11 -7.36 5.65 1.59
CA LYS A 11 -6.83 4.87 2.72
C LYS A 11 -6.36 3.49 2.28
N VAL A 12 -7.10 2.83 1.38
CA VAL A 12 -6.73 1.53 0.81
C VAL A 12 -5.42 1.64 0.03
N GLN A 13 -5.28 2.64 -0.84
CA GLN A 13 -4.05 2.87 -1.59
C GLN A 13 -2.84 3.07 -0.66
N VAL A 14 -2.96 3.96 0.31
CA VAL A 14 -1.89 4.23 1.30
C VAL A 14 -1.53 2.98 2.10
N CYS A 15 -2.51 2.14 2.46
CA CYS A 15 -2.27 0.88 3.15
C CYS A 15 -1.52 -0.13 2.29
N LYS A 16 -1.88 -0.27 1.01
CA LYS A 16 -1.20 -1.17 0.07
C LYS A 16 0.26 -0.76 -0.10
N GLU A 17 0.52 0.51 -0.40
CA GLU A 17 1.89 1.01 -0.58
C GLU A 17 2.73 0.85 0.71
N ALA A 18 2.14 1.09 1.88
CA ALA A 18 2.83 0.90 3.17
C ALA A 18 3.16 -0.58 3.47
N ILE A 19 2.33 -1.52 3.00
CA ILE A 19 2.57 -2.97 3.13
C ILE A 19 3.64 -3.43 2.13
N GLU A 20 3.56 -2.97 0.88
CA GLU A 20 4.50 -3.31 -0.20
C GLU A 20 5.92 -2.81 0.09
N THR A 21 6.04 -1.56 0.55
CA THR A 21 7.34 -0.96 0.92
C THR A 21 7.86 -1.43 2.27
N GLY A 22 7.01 -2.00 3.13
CA GLY A 22 7.33 -2.31 4.51
C GLY A 22 7.65 -1.08 5.39
N ASN A 23 7.48 0.14 4.88
CA ASN A 23 7.84 1.38 5.57
C ASN A 23 6.69 2.40 5.58
N ALA A 24 5.83 2.26 6.60
CA ALA A 24 4.68 3.14 6.80
C ALA A 24 5.07 4.62 7.07
N ALA A 25 6.26 4.90 7.62
CA ALA A 25 6.71 6.26 7.87
C ALA A 25 7.07 6.98 6.58
N LEU A 26 7.78 6.30 5.67
CA LEU A 26 8.12 6.84 4.35
C LEU A 26 6.86 7.19 3.56
N VAL A 27 5.90 6.26 3.53
CA VAL A 27 4.62 6.48 2.85
C VAL A 27 3.84 7.63 3.50
N ALA A 28 3.81 7.71 4.83
CA ALA A 28 3.18 8.83 5.53
C ALA A 28 3.78 10.18 5.11
N HIS A 29 5.12 10.29 5.04
CA HIS A 29 5.77 11.51 4.58
C HIS A 29 5.42 11.90 3.15
N ARG A 30 5.34 10.93 2.23
CA ARG A 30 4.97 11.18 0.82
C ARG A 30 3.58 11.82 0.66
N TYR A 31 2.64 11.41 1.51
CA TYR A 31 1.26 11.89 1.47
C TYR A 31 0.97 12.97 2.53
N GLU A 32 2.01 13.51 3.19
CA GLU A 32 1.89 14.49 4.27
C GLU A 32 0.96 14.04 5.41
N LEU A 33 0.96 12.74 5.70
CA LEU A 33 0.19 12.10 6.74
C LEU A 33 1.06 11.83 7.98
N SER A 34 0.40 11.59 9.11
CA SER A 34 1.12 11.08 10.29
C SER A 34 1.36 9.58 10.19
N SER A 35 2.57 9.14 10.54
CA SER A 35 2.94 7.71 10.57
C SER A 35 2.01 6.88 11.46
N ASN A 36 1.54 7.45 12.58
CA ASN A 36 0.57 6.80 13.46
C ASN A 36 -0.78 6.56 12.77
N MET A 37 -1.21 7.48 11.91
CA MET A 37 -2.46 7.33 11.15
C MET A 37 -2.34 6.23 10.10
N VAL A 38 -1.24 6.19 9.35
CA VAL A 38 -0.97 5.13 8.36
C VAL A 38 -0.89 3.77 9.04
N ASN A 39 -0.15 3.64 10.14
CA ASN A 39 -0.06 2.40 10.91
C ASN A 39 -1.43 1.92 11.41
N ARG A 40 -2.29 2.84 11.86
CA ARG A 40 -3.67 2.50 12.24
C ARG A 40 -4.46 1.97 11.04
N TRP A 41 -4.41 2.65 9.89
CA TRP A 41 -5.12 2.20 8.69
C TRP A 41 -4.62 0.84 8.21
N VAL A 42 -3.32 0.57 8.25
CA VAL A 42 -2.74 -0.74 7.90
C VAL A 42 -3.28 -1.85 8.81
N LYS A 43 -3.40 -1.60 10.12
CA LYS A 43 -4.04 -2.56 11.05
C LYS A 43 -5.51 -2.79 10.73
N GLU A 44 -6.25 -1.73 10.42
CA GLU A 44 -7.66 -1.80 10.03
C GLU A 44 -7.83 -2.54 8.69
N TYR A 45 -6.92 -2.33 7.74
CA TYR A 45 -6.85 -3.02 6.45
C TYR A 45 -6.62 -4.51 6.61
N LYS A 46 -5.65 -4.91 7.45
CA LYS A 46 -5.41 -6.34 7.77
C LYS A 46 -6.58 -7.01 8.51
N LYS A 47 -7.45 -6.24 9.17
CA LYS A 47 -8.66 -6.73 9.83
C LYS A 47 -9.85 -6.88 8.86
N GLY A 48 -9.69 -6.55 7.59
CA GLY A 48 -10.75 -6.63 6.57
C GLY A 48 -11.75 -5.48 6.60
N LYS A 49 -11.42 -4.35 7.26
CA LYS A 49 -12.32 -3.18 7.34
C LYS A 49 -12.64 -2.56 5.96
N TYR A 50 -11.79 -2.83 4.97
CA TYR A 50 -11.92 -2.28 3.62
C TYR A 50 -12.22 -3.34 2.55
N ASP A 51 -12.59 -4.57 2.95
CA ASP A 51 -12.80 -5.70 2.02
C ASP A 51 -13.93 -5.45 1.01
N ASP A 52 -14.96 -4.71 1.40
CA ASP A 52 -16.07 -4.32 0.52
C ASP A 52 -15.59 -3.43 -0.65
N ILE A 53 -14.61 -2.55 -0.38
CA ILE A 53 -13.99 -1.69 -1.38
C ILE A 53 -12.98 -2.48 -2.21
N ILE A 54 -12.22 -3.39 -1.59
CA ILE A 54 -11.28 -4.25 -2.32
C ILE A 54 -12.04 -5.17 -3.28
N SER A 55 -13.22 -5.64 -2.90
CA SER A 55 -14.08 -6.52 -3.72
C SER A 55 -14.74 -5.76 -4.87
N THR A 56 -15.21 -4.53 -4.62
CA THR A 56 -15.80 -3.66 -5.67
C THR A 56 -14.76 -3.07 -6.62
N VAL A 57 -13.55 -2.81 -6.13
CA VAL A 57 -12.37 -2.42 -6.93
C VAL A 57 -11.59 -3.68 -7.40
N GLY A 58 -12.16 -4.87 -7.18
CA GLY A 58 -11.54 -6.16 -7.37
C GLY A 58 -11.36 -6.54 -8.83
N THR A 59 -10.27 -6.10 -9.45
CA THR A 59 -9.43 -6.88 -10.38
C THR A 59 -8.24 -6.01 -10.84
N SER A 60 -7.21 -5.97 -10.02
CA SER A 60 -5.84 -5.91 -10.52
C SER A 60 -4.99 -6.76 -9.59
N PRO A 61 -4.85 -8.07 -9.87
CA PRO A 61 -3.79 -8.89 -9.30
C PRO A 61 -2.46 -8.46 -9.93
N ILE A 62 -2.00 -7.28 -9.53
CA ILE A 62 -0.73 -6.66 -9.88
C ILE A 62 -0.21 -6.29 -8.48
N GLU A 63 0.74 -6.97 -7.83
CA GLU A 63 2.09 -7.21 -8.34
C GLU A 63 2.88 -8.22 -7.50
N THR A 64 2.28 -9.09 -6.68
CA THR A 64 3.07 -10.01 -5.81
C THR A 64 3.70 -11.21 -6.53
N LYS A 65 3.61 -11.29 -7.86
CA LYS A 65 4.16 -12.42 -8.64
C LYS A 65 5.09 -12.07 -9.81
N LYS A 66 5.45 -10.78 -10.03
CA LYS A 66 6.36 -10.38 -11.13
C LYS A 66 7.72 -9.79 -10.72
N LEU A 67 7.95 -9.43 -9.46
CA LEU A 67 9.26 -8.89 -9.04
C LEU A 67 10.37 -9.95 -8.91
N SER A 68 10.01 -11.25 -8.97
CA SER A 68 11.01 -12.33 -9.00
C SER A 68 11.63 -12.56 -10.38
N GLN A 69 11.03 -12.04 -11.47
CA GLN A 69 11.54 -12.28 -12.82
C GLN A 69 12.42 -11.15 -13.37
N GLU A 70 12.37 -9.95 -12.78
CA GLU A 70 13.28 -8.84 -13.14
C GLU A 70 14.66 -8.93 -12.47
N ASN A 71 14.81 -9.69 -11.38
CA ASN A 71 16.12 -9.89 -10.75
C ASN A 71 17.07 -10.81 -11.55
N ASP A 72 16.53 -11.63 -12.46
CA ASP A 72 17.36 -12.52 -13.28
C ASP A 72 17.88 -11.83 -14.55
N GLN A 73 17.25 -10.73 -15.00
CA GLN A 73 17.75 -9.98 -16.16
C GLN A 73 18.94 -9.08 -15.84
N LEU A 74 19.06 -8.63 -14.58
CA LEU A 74 20.20 -7.82 -14.13
C LEU A 74 21.50 -8.61 -13.97
N LYS A 75 21.45 -9.95 -13.86
CA LYS A 75 22.65 -10.80 -13.79
C LYS A 75 23.31 -11.08 -15.15
N LYS A 76 22.63 -10.79 -16.26
CA LYS A 76 23.13 -11.12 -17.61
C LYS A 76 23.91 -9.98 -18.29
N LEU A 77 23.90 -8.79 -17.69
CA LEU A 77 24.63 -7.60 -18.17
C LEU A 77 25.97 -7.37 -17.44
N LEU A 78 26.30 -8.21 -16.45
CA LEU A 78 27.57 -8.19 -15.71
C LEU A 78 28.43 -9.43 -16.03
N GLY A 79 28.10 -10.14 -17.11
CA GLY A 79 28.99 -11.11 -17.74
C GLY A 79 29.97 -10.40 -18.66
#